data_AF-A0A6S6WLU2-F1
#
_entry.id   AF-A0A6S6WLU2-F1
#
_cell.length_a   1.000
_cell.length_b   1.000
_cell.length_c   1.000
_cell.angle_alpha   90.00
_cell.angle_beta   90.00
_cell.angle_gamma   90.00
#
_symmetry.space_group_name_H-M   'P 1'
#
loop_
_entity.id
_entity.type
_entity.pdbx_description
1 polymer ?
#
loop_
_entity_poly.entity_id
_entity_poly.type
_entity_poly.pdbx_seq_one_letter_code
_entity_poly.pdbx_strand_id
1 'polypeptide(L)'
;MSLLTALLLQLLSVSLPQADAPSELHWRACLLGQTKVQQQCQGALQQFDWHQAKAEIYRLKDQGAWRLPTADELSSLIDNAPEVLAKVSDQWLLSASVLRHGNELLVAAVHYPSGKVEYIPVREPALVLLVEI
;
A
#
# COMPACT_ATOMS: atom_id res chain seq x y z
N MET A 1 13.12 -64.68 3.54
CA MET A 1 12.06 -64.37 4.52
C MET A 1 12.78 -63.87 5.76
N SER A 2 12.65 -62.63 6.24
CA SER A 2 11.47 -61.77 6.39
C SER A 2 11.96 -60.30 6.44
N LEU A 3 11.61 -59.46 5.47
CA LEU A 3 10.50 -58.47 5.53
C LEU A 3 10.65 -57.41 6.64
N LEU A 4 11.62 -56.51 6.46
CA LEU A 4 11.65 -55.17 7.08
C LEU A 4 11.67 -54.14 5.95
N THR A 5 10.68 -54.21 5.06
CA THR A 5 10.42 -53.18 4.05
C THR A 5 9.61 -52.08 4.72
N ALA A 6 10.27 -50.93 4.83
CA ALA A 6 9.74 -49.67 5.34
C ALA A 6 8.32 -49.42 4.80
N LEU A 7 7.41 -49.17 5.73
CA LEU A 7 6.03 -48.79 5.48
C LEU A 7 6.04 -47.45 4.73
N LEU A 8 5.91 -47.55 3.41
CA LEU A 8 5.84 -46.46 2.46
C LEU A 8 4.50 -45.72 2.67
N LEU A 9 4.45 -44.69 3.53
CA LEU A 9 3.33 -43.76 3.56
C LEU A 9 3.43 -42.85 2.34
N GLN A 10 2.69 -43.21 1.29
CA GLN A 10 2.49 -42.37 0.12
C GLN A 10 1.16 -41.61 0.21
N LEU A 11 1.30 -40.30 0.04
CA LEU A 11 0.46 -39.42 -0.78
C LEU A 11 -0.95 -39.09 -0.28
N LEU A 12 -1.06 -37.92 0.34
CA LEU A 12 -2.08 -36.91 0.01
C LEU A 12 -1.50 -35.51 0.28
N SER A 13 -0.56 -35.06 -0.54
CA SER A 13 -0.31 -33.62 -0.68
C SER A 13 -1.45 -33.03 -1.49
N VAL A 14 -2.55 -32.71 -0.81
CA VAL A 14 -3.54 -31.77 -1.36
C VAL A 14 -2.78 -30.47 -1.56
N SER A 15 -2.46 -30.15 -2.81
CA SER A 15 -2.00 -28.83 -3.19
C SER A 15 -3.14 -27.86 -2.92
N LEU A 16 -3.03 -27.13 -1.81
CA LEU A 16 -3.82 -25.94 -1.59
C LEU A 16 -3.65 -25.03 -2.83
N PRO A 17 -4.70 -24.33 -3.28
CA PRO A 17 -4.51 -23.27 -4.26
C PRO A 17 -3.43 -22.33 -3.68
N GLN A 18 -2.31 -22.21 -4.39
CA GLN A 18 -1.36 -21.15 -4.10
C GLN A 18 -2.18 -19.86 -4.14
N ALA A 19 -2.26 -19.16 -3.01
CA ALA A 19 -2.77 -17.80 -3.00
C ALA A 19 -2.06 -17.08 -4.15
N ASP A 20 -2.84 -16.53 -5.09
CA ASP A 20 -2.31 -15.84 -6.25
C ASP A 20 -1.17 -14.92 -5.79
N ALA A 21 -0.01 -15.00 -6.46
CA ALA A 21 1.07 -14.06 -6.20
C ALA A 21 0.45 -12.65 -6.21
N PRO A 22 0.78 -11.76 -5.24
CA PRO A 22 0.21 -10.43 -5.23
C PRO A 22 0.40 -9.83 -6.62
N SER A 23 -0.71 -9.43 -7.25
CA SER A 23 -0.72 -8.76 -8.54
C SER A 23 0.35 -7.68 -8.52
N GLU A 24 1.17 -7.61 -9.56
CA GLU A 24 2.22 -6.59 -9.69
C GLU A 24 1.61 -5.21 -9.45
N LEU A 25 1.97 -4.57 -8.32
CA LEU A 25 1.38 -3.30 -7.92
C LEU A 25 2.03 -2.18 -8.74
N HIS A 26 1.24 -1.53 -9.58
CA HIS A 26 1.70 -0.37 -10.33
C HIS A 26 1.50 0.91 -9.53
N TRP A 27 2.60 1.41 -8.97
CA TRP A 27 2.61 2.66 -8.22
C TRP A 27 2.62 3.86 -9.14
N ARG A 28 1.88 4.91 -8.76
CA ARG A 28 1.97 6.20 -9.44
C ARG A 28 3.40 6.74 -9.30
N ALA A 29 3.94 7.26 -10.39
CA ALA A 29 5.33 7.75 -10.42
C ALA A 29 5.61 8.91 -9.45
N CYS A 30 4.58 9.69 -9.08
CA CYS A 30 4.70 10.81 -8.16
C CYS A 30 3.63 10.76 -7.07
N LEU A 31 3.98 11.27 -5.89
CA LEU A 31 3.03 11.50 -4.81
C LEU A 31 1.90 12.42 -5.29
N LEU A 32 0.74 12.32 -4.62
CA LEU A 32 -0.38 13.21 -4.89
C LEU A 32 0.04 14.68 -4.66
N GLY A 33 -0.43 15.58 -5.52
CA GLY A 33 -0.02 16.99 -5.52
C GLY A 33 1.28 17.29 -6.28
N GLN A 34 2.06 16.26 -6.67
CA GLN A 34 3.23 16.41 -7.53
C GLN A 34 2.93 16.04 -8.99
N THR A 35 3.73 16.60 -9.89
CA THR A 35 3.67 16.34 -11.34
C THR A 35 4.95 15.70 -11.83
N LYS A 36 4.83 14.66 -12.67
CA LYS A 36 5.98 14.05 -13.34
C LYS A 36 6.43 14.95 -14.49
N VAL A 37 7.66 15.45 -14.41
CA VAL A 37 8.31 16.20 -15.48
C VAL A 37 9.59 15.45 -15.84
N GLN A 38 9.64 14.93 -17.07
CA GLN A 38 10.68 13.99 -17.53
C GLN A 38 10.75 12.74 -16.61
N GLN A 39 11.83 12.57 -15.86
CA GLN A 39 12.04 11.46 -14.93
C GLN A 39 11.96 11.88 -13.45
N GLN A 40 11.45 13.08 -13.16
CA GLN A 40 11.43 13.60 -11.79
C GLN A 40 10.05 14.10 -11.40
N CYS A 41 9.72 13.91 -10.12
CA CYS A 41 8.56 14.56 -9.50
C CYS A 41 8.92 15.98 -9.09
N GLN A 42 8.16 16.93 -9.62
CA GLN A 42 8.25 18.36 -9.30
C GLN A 42 7.07 18.79 -8.43
N GLY A 43 7.28 19.85 -7.65
CA GLY A 43 6.34 20.36 -6.64
C GLY A 43 6.75 20.01 -5.22
N ALA A 44 6.27 20.79 -4.26
CA ALA A 44 6.46 20.51 -2.84
C ALA A 44 5.71 19.24 -2.43
N LEU A 45 6.20 18.56 -1.39
CA LEU A 45 5.44 17.51 -0.72
C LEU A 45 4.16 18.13 -0.13
N GLN A 46 3.01 17.58 -0.49
CA GLN A 46 1.71 18.02 0.00
C GLN A 46 1.07 16.89 0.79
N GLN A 47 0.51 17.23 1.94
CA GLN A 47 -0.25 16.30 2.76
C GLN A 47 -1.75 16.52 2.53
N PHE A 48 -2.50 15.44 2.60
CA PHE A 48 -3.94 15.41 2.39
C PHE A 48 -4.57 14.65 3.56
N ASP A 49 -5.69 15.17 4.07
CA ASP A 49 -6.58 14.34 4.86
C ASP A 49 -7.27 13.29 3.98
N TRP A 50 -7.96 12.34 4.61
CA TRP A 50 -8.58 11.23 3.87
C TRP A 50 -9.66 11.67 2.88
N HIS A 51 -10.44 12.70 3.21
CA HIS A 51 -11.49 13.20 2.33
C HIS A 51 -10.90 13.97 1.15
N GLN A 52 -9.88 14.78 1.39
CA GLN A 52 -9.14 15.50 0.35
C GLN A 52 -8.47 14.53 -0.62
N ALA A 53 -7.81 13.49 -0.12
CA ALA A 53 -7.18 12.46 -0.95
C ALA A 53 -8.23 11.78 -1.86
N LYS A 54 -9.39 11.40 -1.32
CA LYS A 54 -10.49 10.80 -2.09
C LYS A 54 -11.05 11.75 -3.15
N ALA A 55 -11.18 13.03 -2.84
CA ALA A 55 -11.64 14.05 -3.78
C ALA A 55 -10.65 14.24 -4.94
N GLU A 56 -9.34 14.29 -4.66
CA GLU A 56 -8.32 14.39 -5.69
C GLU A 56 -8.24 13.13 -6.56
N ILE A 57 -8.34 11.93 -5.97
CA ILE A 57 -8.43 10.68 -6.73
C ILE A 57 -9.61 10.72 -7.71
N TYR A 58 -10.77 11.23 -7.29
CA TYR A 58 -11.93 11.39 -8.17
C TYR A 58 -11.65 12.36 -9.34
N ARG A 59 -10.86 13.42 -9.13
CA ARG A 59 -10.43 14.33 -10.20
C ARG A 59 -9.46 13.69 -11.20
N LEU A 60 -8.71 12.69 -10.76
CA LEU A 60 -7.74 11.96 -11.58
C LEU A 60 -8.37 10.82 -12.40
N LYS A 61 -9.69 10.60 -12.33
CA LYS A 61 -10.38 9.47 -12.98
C LYS A 61 -10.13 9.35 -14.49
N ASP A 62 -9.95 10.48 -15.18
CA ASP A 62 -9.70 10.53 -16.63
C ASP A 62 -8.19 10.36 -16.96
N GLN A 63 -7.33 10.27 -15.94
CA GLN A 63 -5.87 10.09 -16.04
C GLN A 63 -5.43 8.69 -15.58
N GLY A 64 -6.36 7.82 -15.20
CA GLY A 64 -6.09 6.45 -14.78
C GLY A 64 -7.02 5.97 -13.67
N ALA A 65 -7.04 4.65 -13.47
CA ALA A 65 -7.79 4.00 -12.41
C ALA A 65 -6.96 4.00 -11.12
N TRP A 66 -6.96 5.11 -10.39
CA TRP A 66 -6.14 5.27 -9.19
C TRP A 66 -6.93 5.02 -7.90
N ARG A 67 -6.27 4.44 -6.90
CA ARG A 67 -6.81 4.28 -5.54
C ARG A 67 -5.76 4.56 -4.46
N LEU A 68 -6.25 4.74 -3.23
CA LEU A 68 -5.40 4.62 -2.05
C LEU A 68 -4.97 3.16 -1.88
N PRO A 69 -3.70 2.88 -1.56
CA PRO A 69 -3.21 1.55 -1.24
C PRO A 69 -3.70 1.08 0.13
N THR A 70 -3.70 -0.22 0.41
CA THR A 70 -3.91 -0.74 1.76
C THR A 70 -2.68 -0.49 2.64
N ALA A 71 -2.84 -0.62 3.96
CA ALA A 71 -1.72 -0.52 4.89
C ALA A 71 -0.64 -1.61 4.60
N ASP A 72 -1.06 -2.80 4.18
CA ASP A 72 -0.14 -3.90 3.87
C ASP A 72 0.64 -3.63 2.58
N GLU A 73 -0.03 -3.09 1.55
CA GLU A 73 0.64 -2.68 0.30
C GLU A 73 1.69 -1.59 0.57
N LEU A 74 1.37 -0.58 1.38
CA LEU A 74 2.33 0.44 1.79
C LEU A 74 3.49 -0.13 2.62
N SER A 75 3.20 -1.06 3.54
CA SER A 75 4.22 -1.71 4.35
C SER A 75 5.19 -2.56 3.52
N SER A 76 4.74 -3.11 2.38
CA SER A 76 5.62 -3.83 1.45
C SER A 76 6.66 -2.94 0.75
N LEU A 77 6.45 -1.62 0.73
CA LEU A 77 7.40 -0.68 0.13
C LEU A 77 8.64 -0.43 1.00
N ILE A 78 8.62 -0.85 2.26
CA ILE A 78 9.71 -0.56 3.20
C ILE A 78 11.00 -1.27 2.79
N ASP A 79 10.90 -2.53 2.34
CA ASP A 79 12.05 -3.32 1.92
C ASP A 79 12.50 -2.97 0.50
N ASN A 80 11.59 -2.46 -0.34
CA ASN A 80 11.83 -2.15 -1.75
C ASN A 80 11.18 -0.82 -2.14
N ALA A 81 11.72 0.27 -1.60
CA ALA A 81 11.13 1.59 -1.78
C ALA A 81 11.24 2.07 -3.24
N PRO A 82 10.11 2.47 -3.87
CA PRO A 82 10.14 3.03 -5.21
C PRO A 82 10.77 4.43 -5.20
N GLU A 83 11.30 4.87 -6.36
CA GLU A 83 11.98 6.17 -6.52
C GLU A 83 11.11 7.36 -6.04
N VAL A 84 9.78 7.25 -6.16
CA VAL A 84 8.82 8.24 -5.67
C VAL A 84 8.95 8.55 -4.18
N LEU A 85 9.46 7.61 -3.37
CA LEU A 85 9.71 7.80 -1.94
C LEU A 85 11.14 8.23 -1.60
N ALA A 86 12.04 8.38 -2.59
CA ALA A 86 13.44 8.72 -2.34
C ALA A 86 13.65 10.07 -1.62
N LYS A 87 12.68 10.99 -1.74
CA LYS A 87 12.69 12.31 -1.08
C LYS A 87 11.86 12.34 0.22
N VAL A 88 11.22 11.24 0.58
CA VAL A 88 10.37 11.14 1.77
C VAL A 88 11.22 10.64 2.93
N SER A 89 11.23 11.39 4.02
CA SER A 89 11.91 11.00 5.26
C SER A 89 11.01 11.34 6.44
N ASP A 90 10.74 10.36 7.31
CA ASP A 90 10.02 10.57 8.57
C ASP A 90 8.61 11.16 8.34
N GLN A 91 7.81 10.47 7.53
CA GLN A 91 6.46 10.91 7.14
C GLN A 91 5.47 9.75 7.15
N TRP A 92 4.20 10.08 7.39
CA TRP A 92 3.09 9.16 7.29
C TRP A 92 2.54 9.08 5.86
N LEU A 93 2.31 7.86 5.38
CA LEU A 93 1.62 7.55 4.12
C LEU A 93 0.20 7.10 4.42
N LEU A 94 -0.78 7.77 3.81
CA LEU A 94 -2.20 7.48 4.00
C LEU A 94 -2.63 6.21 3.24
N SER A 95 -3.43 5.35 3.88
CA SER A 95 -3.99 4.14 3.27
C SER A 95 -5.51 4.19 3.06
N ALA A 96 -6.04 3.17 2.39
CA ALA A 96 -7.46 2.87 2.25
C ALA A 96 -8.05 2.11 3.46
N SER A 97 -7.22 1.62 4.37
CA SER A 97 -7.66 0.81 5.51
C SER A 97 -8.34 1.70 6.55
N VAL A 98 -9.65 1.56 6.69
CA VAL A 98 -10.49 2.36 7.60
C VAL A 98 -10.99 1.49 8.75
N LEU A 99 -10.92 2.03 9.97
CA LEU A 99 -11.45 1.43 11.18
C LEU A 99 -12.51 2.38 11.78
N ARG A 100 -13.64 1.82 12.22
CA ARG A 100 -14.60 2.55 13.04
C ARG A 100 -14.34 2.26 14.51
N HIS A 101 -14.12 3.31 15.30
CA HIS A 101 -13.99 3.22 16.75
C HIS A 101 -15.04 4.12 17.41
N GLY A 102 -16.14 3.50 17.86
CA GLY A 102 -17.32 4.23 18.32
C GLY A 102 -17.92 5.11 17.20
N ASN A 103 -17.98 6.42 17.45
CA ASN A 103 -18.48 7.40 16.48
C ASN A 103 -17.38 8.01 15.60
N GLU A 104 -16.13 7.59 15.80
CA GLU A 104 -14.98 8.10 15.05
C GLU A 104 -14.61 7.14 13.91
N LEU A 105 -14.22 7.73 12.79
CA LEU A 105 -13.56 7.04 11.69
C LEU A 105 -12.07 7.31 11.80
N LEU A 106 -11.30 6.23 11.86
CA LEU A 106 -9.85 6.25 11.82
C LEU A 106 -9.38 5.61 10.51
N VAL A 107 -8.23 6.05 10.04
CA VAL A 107 -7.56 5.51 8.87
C VAL A 107 -6.18 5.03 9.28
N ALA A 108 -5.76 3.86 8.80
CA ALA A 108 -4.40 3.42 8.99
C ALA A 108 -3.46 4.28 8.14
N ALA A 109 -2.41 4.79 8.76
CA ALA A 109 -1.29 5.42 8.10
C ALA A 109 -0.01 4.62 8.39
N VAL A 110 0.89 4.57 7.40
CA VAL A 110 2.16 3.83 7.50
C VAL A 110 3.31 4.82 7.55
N HIS A 111 4.11 4.75 8.60
CA HIS A 111 5.28 5.60 8.77
C HIS A 111 6.42 5.11 7.89
N TYR A 112 6.88 5.94 6.97
CA TYR A 112 8.04 5.68 6.15
C TYR A 112 9.29 6.36 6.74
N PRO A 113 10.43 5.64 6.90
CA PRO A 113 10.70 4.31 6.36
C PRO A 113 10.51 3.15 7.36
N SER A 114 9.91 3.38 8.53
CA SER A 114 9.88 2.34 9.58
C SER A 114 8.89 1.18 9.34
N GLY A 115 7.87 1.38 8.51
CA GLY A 115 6.74 0.47 8.35
C GLY A 115 5.75 0.45 9.53
N LYS A 116 5.96 1.27 10.57
CA LYS A 116 5.02 1.37 11.69
C LYS A 116 3.64 1.79 11.19
N VAL A 117 2.60 1.07 11.59
CA VAL A 117 1.21 1.40 11.28
C VAL A 117 0.55 2.05 12.49
N GLU A 118 -0.14 3.17 12.27
CA GLU A 118 -0.99 3.83 13.27
C GLU A 118 -2.37 4.14 12.70
N TYR A 119 -3.39 4.13 13.55
CA TYR A 119 -4.73 4.57 13.20
C TYR A 119 -4.91 6.02 13.62
N ILE A 120 -5.01 6.92 12.64
CA ILE A 120 -5.16 8.36 12.84
C ILE A 120 -6.58 8.82 12.46
N PRO A 121 -7.08 9.94 13.01
CA PRO A 121 -8.37 10.50 12.59
C PRO A 121 -8.39 10.78 11.09
N VAL A 122 -9.54 10.60 10.42
CA VAL A 122 -9.71 10.88 8.97
C VAL A 122 -9.45 12.34 8.55
N ARG A 123 -9.25 13.24 9.51
CA ARG A 123 -8.90 14.66 9.29
C ARG A 123 -7.40 14.94 9.48
N GLU A 124 -6.64 13.97 9.97
CA GLU A 124 -5.20 14.10 10.13
C GLU A 124 -4.53 13.98 8.75
N PRO A 125 -3.73 14.97 8.33
CA PRO A 125 -3.13 14.97 7.00
C PRO A 125 -1.89 14.07 6.92
N ALA A 126 -1.73 13.39 5.79
CA ALA A 126 -0.57 12.54 5.51
C ALA A 126 -0.20 12.61 4.02
N LEU A 127 1.00 12.14 3.65
CA LEU A 127 1.37 12.03 2.25
C LEU A 127 0.57 10.91 1.58
N VAL A 128 0.34 11.04 0.28
CA VAL A 128 -0.46 10.08 -0.48
C VAL A 128 0.34 9.56 -1.67
N LEU A 129 0.64 8.26 -1.64
CA LEU A 129 1.08 7.51 -2.81
C LEU A 129 -0.10 6.72 -3.34
N LEU A 130 -0.33 6.78 -4.66
CA LEU A 130 -1.43 6.07 -5.30
C LEU A 130 -0.93 4.80 -5.97
N VAL A 131 -1.81 3.81 -6.04
CA VAL A 131 -1.62 2.55 -6.76
C VAL A 131 -2.76 2.40 -7.78
N GLU A 132 -2.48 1.74 -8.89
CA GLU A 132 -3.48 1.40 -9.90
C GLU A 132 -4.47 0.35 -9.35
N ILE A 133 -5.73 0.40 -9.83
CA ILE A 133 -6.81 -0.54 -9.47
C ILE A 133 -6.62 -1.87 -10.21
#